data_AF-A0A0T7FQS8-F1
#
_entry.id   AF-A0A0T7FQS8-F1
#
_cell.length_a   1.000
_cell.length_b   1.000
_cell.length_c   1.000
_cell.angle_alpha   90.00
_cell.angle_beta   90.00
_cell.angle_gamma   90.00
#
_symmetry.space_group_name_H-M   'P 1'
#
loop_
_entity.id
_entity.type
_entity.pdbx_description
1 polymer ?
#
loop_
_entity_poly.entity_id
_entity_poly.type
_entity_poly.pdbx_seq_one_letter_code
_entity_poly.pdbx_strand_id
1 'polypeptide(L)'
;MLVRTPNITHWRATVTLDEKYQIIVNAFQNNKFGVSPTSTRGAVQNYCKKHGLQGEDYTETLASAMTAGLIAQMADSALTIRNAGRALLAQR
;
A
#
# COMPACT_ATOMS: atom_id res chain seq x y z
N MET A 1 42.64 24.57 -3.82
CA MET A 1 42.12 23.19 -3.89
C MET A 1 40.61 23.23 -3.72
N LEU A 2 39.86 23.01 -4.79
CA LEU A 2 38.41 22.91 -4.77
C LEU A 2 38.02 21.51 -4.27
N VAL A 3 37.63 21.40 -3.00
CA VAL A 3 37.07 20.15 -2.46
C VAL A 3 35.62 20.07 -2.95
N ARG A 4 35.38 19.17 -3.91
CA ARG A 4 34.04 18.84 -4.39
C ARG A 4 33.19 18.35 -3.22
N THR A 5 32.09 19.03 -2.94
CA THR A 5 30.98 18.53 -2.12
C THR A 5 30.50 17.18 -2.66
N PRO A 6 30.32 16.13 -1.83
CA PRO A 6 29.62 14.94 -2.29
C PRO A 6 28.16 15.33 -2.55
N ASN A 7 27.80 15.30 -3.83
CA ASN A 7 26.42 15.38 -4.29
C ASN A 7 25.72 14.09 -3.85
N ILE A 8 25.08 14.12 -2.68
CA ILE A 8 24.23 13.03 -2.20
C ILE A 8 22.87 13.20 -2.89
N THR A 9 22.85 12.91 -4.18
CA THR A 9 21.61 12.68 -4.90
C THR A 9 20.93 11.52 -4.19
N HIS A 10 19.83 11.79 -3.47
CA HIS A 10 18.95 10.77 -2.95
C HIS A 10 18.43 9.97 -4.14
N TRP A 11 19.11 8.88 -4.47
CA TRP A 11 18.59 7.83 -5.31
C TRP A 11 17.29 7.40 -4.64
N ARG A 12 16.17 7.73 -5.28
CA ARG A 12 14.86 7.17 -4.95
C ARG A 12 15.04 5.66 -4.89
N ALA A 13 15.18 5.11 -3.69
CA ALA A 13 14.99 3.69 -3.47
C ALA A 13 13.63 3.37 -4.08
N THR A 14 13.64 2.56 -5.13
CA THR A 14 12.44 2.04 -5.76
C THR A 14 11.59 1.47 -4.64
N VAL A 15 10.41 2.04 -4.40
CA VAL A 15 9.49 1.55 -3.36
C VAL A 15 9.33 0.05 -3.57
N THR A 16 9.76 -0.71 -2.57
CA THR A 16 9.78 -2.18 -2.64
C THR A 16 8.36 -2.71 -2.68
N LEU A 17 8.18 -3.93 -3.17
CA LEU A 17 6.85 -4.53 -3.26
C LEU A 17 6.19 -4.64 -1.88
N ASP A 18 6.96 -4.94 -0.84
CA ASP A 18 6.47 -5.01 0.55
C ASP A 18 5.98 -3.65 1.06
N GLU A 19 6.68 -2.56 0.74
CA GLU A 19 6.23 -1.19 1.06
C GLU A 19 4.94 -0.84 0.31
N LYS A 20 4.81 -1.25 -0.97
CA LYS A 20 3.57 -1.04 -1.73
C LYS A 20 2.41 -1.87 -1.14
N TYR A 21 2.66 -3.11 -0.70
CA TYR A 21 1.68 -3.91 0.03
C TYR A 21 1.28 -3.25 1.34
N GLN A 22 2.23 -2.72 2.10
CA GLN A 22 1.97 -1.99 3.33
C GLN A 22 1.03 -0.81 3.07
N ILE A 23 1.25 -0.04 2.00
CA ILE A 23 0.36 1.07 1.61
C ILE A 23 -1.07 0.57 1.35
N ILE A 24 -1.25 -0.54 0.64
CA ILE A 24 -2.59 -1.09 0.35
C ILE A 24 -3.30 -1.54 1.62
N VAL A 25 -2.64 -2.31 2.49
CA VAL A 25 -3.28 -2.80 3.73
C VAL A 25 -3.58 -1.67 4.71
N ASN A 26 -2.76 -0.61 4.71
CA ASN A 26 -3.01 0.56 5.56
C ASN A 26 -4.30 1.31 5.21
N ALA A 27 -4.82 1.17 3.99
CA ALA A 27 -6.10 1.75 3.61
C ALA A 27 -7.29 1.16 4.40
N PHE A 28 -7.09 0.05 5.10
CA PHE A 28 -8.08 -0.57 5.99
C PHE A 28 -7.95 -0.11 7.45
N GLN A 29 -6.85 0.56 7.81
CA GLN A 29 -6.63 1.04 9.16
C GLN A 29 -7.30 2.40 9.37
N ASN A 30 -8.09 2.51 10.44
CA ASN A 30 -8.65 3.76 10.91
C ASN A 30 -8.13 4.08 12.32
N ASN A 31 -7.63 5.30 12.55
CA ASN A 31 -7.06 5.70 13.84
C ASN A 31 -8.04 5.62 15.01
N LYS A 32 -9.35 5.76 14.77
CA LYS A 32 -10.38 5.76 15.81
C LYS A 32 -11.02 4.39 16.03
N PHE A 33 -11.12 3.59 14.97
CA PHE A 33 -11.91 2.33 15.00
C PHE A 33 -11.06 1.08 14.76
N GLY A 34 -9.75 1.23 14.54
CA GLY A 34 -8.86 0.11 14.24
C GLY A 34 -8.99 -0.39 12.80
N VAL A 35 -8.73 -1.68 12.59
CA VAL A 35 -8.74 -2.31 11.26
C VAL A 35 -10.18 -2.55 10.80
N SER A 36 -10.62 -1.84 9.77
CA SER A 36 -11.86 -2.13 9.07
C SER A 36 -11.72 -3.45 8.29
N PRO A 37 -12.69 -4.38 8.39
CA PRO A 37 -12.66 -5.62 7.62
C PRO A 37 -12.80 -5.38 6.12
N THR A 38 -13.50 -4.33 5.73
CA THR A 38 -13.82 -4.00 4.34
C THR A 38 -13.54 -2.53 4.04
N SER A 39 -13.24 -2.22 2.77
CA SER A 39 -13.06 -0.86 2.27
C SER A 39 -13.45 -0.81 0.80
N THR A 40 -14.01 0.31 0.33
CA THR A 40 -14.37 0.43 -1.09
C THR A 40 -13.10 0.57 -1.94
N ARG A 41 -13.11 0.05 -3.17
CA ARG A 41 -11.96 0.16 -4.09
C ARG A 41 -11.56 1.63 -4.33
N GLY A 42 -12.53 2.54 -4.38
CA GLY A 42 -12.28 3.98 -4.50
C GLY A 42 -11.59 4.58 -3.26
N ALA A 43 -11.97 4.16 -2.06
CA ALA A 43 -11.30 4.62 -0.83
C ALA A 43 -9.85 4.11 -0.76
N VAL A 44 -9.62 2.83 -1.10
CA VAL A 44 -8.27 2.26 -1.16
C VAL A 44 -7.43 2.98 -2.21
N GLN A 45 -7.95 3.21 -3.42
CA GLN A 45 -7.22 3.94 -4.45
C GLN A 45 -6.87 5.37 -4.03
N ASN A 46 -7.81 6.10 -3.41
CA ASN A 46 -7.56 7.46 -2.93
C ASN A 46 -6.48 7.48 -1.83
N TYR A 47 -6.50 6.50 -0.93
CA TYR A 47 -5.45 6.33 0.08
C TYR A 47 -4.09 6.08 -0.59
N CYS A 48 -4.00 5.05 -1.45
CA CYS A 48 -2.76 4.71 -2.16
C CYS A 48 -2.19 5.90 -2.93
N LYS A 49 -3.04 6.67 -3.62
CA LYS A 49 -2.64 7.88 -4.35
C LYS A 49 -2.00 8.92 -3.44
N LYS A 50 -2.54 9.17 -2.25
CA LYS A 50 -1.95 10.09 -1.27
C LYS A 50 -0.57 9.64 -0.78
N HIS A 51 -0.30 8.34 -0.86
CA HIS A 51 0.97 7.72 -0.49
C HIS A 51 1.88 7.43 -1.69
N GLY A 52 1.59 8.01 -2.86
CA GLY A 52 2.44 7.91 -4.06
C GLY A 52 2.26 6.63 -4.89
N LEU A 53 1.32 5.75 -4.52
CA LEU A 53 0.99 4.54 -5.27
C LEU A 53 -0.24 4.79 -6.16
N GLN A 54 -0.03 4.97 -7.47
CA GLN A 54 -1.08 5.35 -8.41
C GLN A 54 -0.85 4.75 -9.81
N GLY A 55 -1.85 4.85 -10.68
CA GLY A 55 -1.74 4.39 -12.08
C GLY A 55 -1.50 2.89 -12.19
N GLU A 56 -0.61 2.50 -13.10
CA GLU A 56 -0.24 1.12 -13.38
C GLU A 56 0.36 0.42 -12.15
N ASP A 57 1.27 1.10 -11.46
CA ASP A 57 1.88 0.67 -10.20
C ASP A 57 0.83 0.26 -9.15
N TYR A 58 -0.24 1.06 -9.02
CA TYR A 58 -1.35 0.72 -8.13
C TYR A 58 -2.10 -0.53 -8.61
N THR A 59 -2.42 -0.62 -9.90
CA THR A 59 -3.18 -1.75 -10.44
C THR A 59 -2.42 -3.07 -10.32
N GLU A 60 -1.12 -3.06 -10.60
CA GLU A 60 -0.24 -4.23 -10.46
C GLU A 60 -0.10 -4.64 -9.00
N THR A 61 0.17 -3.68 -8.12
CA THR A 61 0.29 -3.96 -6.68
C THR A 61 -1.02 -4.48 -6.12
N LEU A 62 -2.16 -3.93 -6.54
CA LEU A 62 -3.47 -4.37 -6.09
C LEU A 62 -3.75 -5.82 -6.53
N ALA A 63 -3.51 -6.15 -7.80
CA ALA A 63 -3.65 -7.51 -8.30
C ALA A 63 -2.70 -8.47 -7.57
N SER A 64 -1.45 -8.06 -7.39
CA SER A 64 -0.44 -8.83 -6.69
C SER A 64 -0.80 -9.07 -5.21
N ALA A 65 -1.35 -8.07 -4.52
CA ALA A 65 -1.83 -8.19 -3.14
C ALA A 65 -3.05 -9.12 -3.02
N MET A 66 -3.91 -9.18 -4.05
CA MET A 66 -4.99 -10.17 -4.11
C MET A 66 -4.45 -11.58 -4.29
N THR A 67 -3.49 -11.77 -5.19
CA THR A 67 -2.83 -13.07 -5.44
C THR A 67 -2.07 -13.55 -4.21
N ALA A 68 -1.36 -12.66 -3.51
CA ALA A 68 -0.68 -12.93 -2.25
C ALA A 68 -1.64 -13.19 -1.08
N GLY A 69 -2.96 -13.04 -1.30
CA GLY A 69 -3.98 -13.29 -0.29
C GLY A 69 -3.98 -12.27 0.86
N LEU A 70 -3.44 -11.07 0.64
CA LEU A 70 -3.50 -9.97 1.62
C LEU A 70 -4.89 -9.34 1.66
N ILE A 71 -5.52 -9.22 0.50
CA ILE A 71 -6.85 -8.67 0.30
C ILE A 71 -7.64 -9.55 -0.69
N ALA A 72 -8.95 -9.35 -0.79
CA ALA A 72 -9.78 -9.95 -1.82
C ALA A 72 -10.84 -8.98 -2.34
N GLN A 73 -11.23 -9.15 -3.60
CA GLN A 73 -12.33 -8.41 -4.19
C GLN A 73 -13.69 -9.05 -3.86
N MET A 74 -14.66 -8.21 -3.52
CA MET A 74 -16.07 -8.57 -3.36
C MET A 74 -16.88 -8.14 -4.61
N ALA A 75 -18.08 -8.70 -4.78
CA ALA A 75 -18.91 -8.51 -5.98
C ALA A 75 -19.37 -7.05 -6.18
N ASP A 76 -19.33 -6.21 -5.15
CA ASP A 76 -19.86 -4.85 -5.07
C ASP A 76 -18.79 -3.75 -5.19
N SER A 77 -17.63 -4.06 -5.78
CA SER A 77 -16.45 -3.15 -5.83
C SER A 77 -15.83 -2.82 -4.48
N ALA A 78 -16.20 -3.53 -3.41
CA ALA A 78 -15.48 -3.48 -2.16
C ALA A 78 -14.33 -4.49 -2.13
N LEU A 79 -13.37 -4.20 -1.26
CA LEU A 79 -12.22 -5.03 -0.95
C LEU A 79 -12.32 -5.46 0.51
N THR A 80 -11.92 -6.68 0.81
CA THR A 80 -11.83 -7.19 2.18
C THR A 80 -10.38 -7.50 2.51
N ILE A 81 -9.95 -7.15 3.72
CA ILE A 81 -8.61 -7.53 4.22
C ILE A 81 -8.66 -8.95 4.78
N ARG A 82 -7.67 -9.77 4.40
CA ARG A 82 -7.50 -11.15 4.86
C ARG A 82 -6.54 -11.20 6.05
N ASN A 83 -6.42 -12.38 6.67
CA ASN A 83 -5.55 -12.58 7.83
C ASN A 83 -4.09 -12.22 7.56
N ALA A 84 -3.56 -12.57 6.37
CA ALA A 84 -2.20 -12.19 5.98
C ALA A 84 -2.00 -10.67 5.90
N GLY A 85 -2.99 -9.94 5.34
CA GLY A 85 -2.96 -8.48 5.32
C GLY A 85 -3.04 -7.86 6.72
N ARG A 86 -3.84 -8.45 7.62
CA ARG A 86 -3.92 -8.02 9.02
C ARG A 86 -2.60 -8.25 9.78
N ALA A 87 -1.91 -9.35 9.51
CA ALA A 87 -0.60 -9.63 10.11
C ALA A 87 0.44 -8.57 9.71
N LEU A 88 0.39 -8.09 8.46
CA LEU A 88 1.22 -6.99 7.96
C LEU A 88 0.94 -5.66 8.68
N LEU A 89 -0.30 -5.40 9.10
CA LEU A 89 -0.64 -4.22 9.91
C LEU A 89 -0.09 -4.31 11.34
N ALA A 90 -0.01 -5.51 11.90
CA ALA A 90 0.49 -5.75 13.26
C ALA A 90 2.02 -5.67 13.38
N GLN A 91 2.74 -5.64 12.26
CA GLN A 91 4.21 -5.54 12.22
C GLN A 91 4.73 -4.09 12.24
N ARG A 92 3.84 -3.11 12.48
CA ARG A 92 4.17 -1.69 12.67
C ARG A 92 4.33 -1.37 14.16
#